data_AF-A0A534N3S2-F1
#
_entry.id   AF-A0A534N3S2-F1
#
_cell.length_a   1.000
_cell.length_b   1.000
_cell.length_c   1.000
_cell.angle_alpha   90.00
_cell.angle_beta   90.00
_cell.angle_gamma   90.00
#
_symmetry.space_group_name_H-M   'P 1'
#
loop_
_entity.id
_entity.type
_entity.pdbx_description
1 polymer ?
#
loop_
_entity_poly.entity_id
_entity_poly.type
_entity_poly.pdbx_seq_one_letter_code
_entity_poly.pdbx_strand_id
1 'polypeptide(L)' 'HPLGREAAIIGRVVADHAGYVTVRSVVGGERVLAMLAGEQLPRIC' A
#
# COMPACT_ATOMS: atom_id res chain seq x y z
N HIS A 1 -17.36 -9.15 -12.96
CA HIS A 1 -16.88 -8.62 -14.26
C HIS A 1 -15.51 -9.22 -14.57
N PRO A 2 -15.16 -9.57 -15.83
CA PRO A 2 -13.85 -10.17 -16.16
C PRO A 2 -12.64 -9.36 -15.67
N LEU A 3 -12.72 -8.03 -15.65
CA LEU A 3 -11.65 -7.15 -15.16
C LEU A 3 -11.44 -7.17 -13.64
N GLY A 4 -12.37 -7.74 -12.87
CA GLY A 4 -12.30 -7.80 -11.40
C GLY A 4 -11.88 -9.16 -10.85
N ARG A 5 -11.38 -10.07 -11.69
CA ARG A 5 -11.04 -11.45 -11.29
C ARG A 5 -10.02 -11.51 -10.15
N GLU A 6 -9.17 -10.50 -10.04
CA GLU A 6 -8.08 -10.43 -9.05
C GLU A 6 -8.35 -9.37 -7.96
N ALA A 7 -9.60 -8.90 -7.83
CA ALA A 7 -9.93 -7.93 -6.79
C ALA A 7 -9.70 -8.52 -5.39
N ALA A 8 -9.03 -7.75 -4.52
CA ALA A 8 -8.72 -8.17 -3.17
C ALA A 8 -8.81 -7.00 -2.18
N ILE A 9 -9.15 -7.33 -0.93
CA ILE A 9 -9.06 -6.40 0.19
C ILE A 9 -7.59 -6.39 0.64
N ILE A 10 -6.94 -5.22 0.57
CA ILE A 10 -5.50 -5.07 0.90
C ILE A 10 -5.23 -4.45 2.26
N GLY A 11 -6.27 -4.03 2.99
CA GLY A 11 -6.09 -3.36 4.27
C GLY A 11 -7.38 -2.77 4.85
N ARG A 12 -7.22 -1.95 5.89
CA ARG A 12 -8.29 -1.24 6.59
C ARG A 12 -7.78 0.10 7.14
N VAL A 13 -8.68 1.05 7.33
CA VAL A 13 -8.38 2.30 8.04
C VAL A 13 -8.47 2.03 9.55
N VAL A 14 -7.53 2.58 10.32
CA VAL A 14 -7.44 2.43 11.77
C VAL A 14 -7.18 3.78 12.44
N ALA A 15 -7.44 3.89 13.74
CA ALA A 15 -7.19 5.10 14.52
C ALA A 15 -5.73 5.24 15.00
N ASP A 16 -5.00 4.12 15.10
CA ASP A 16 -3.72 4.05 15.83
C ASP A 16 -2.56 4.79 15.15
N HIS A 17 -2.65 5.03 13.84
CA HIS A 17 -1.57 5.57 13.01
C HIS A 17 -2.06 6.69 12.08
N ALA A 18 -2.67 7.73 12.65
CA ALA A 18 -3.17 8.86 11.88
C ALA A 18 -2.06 9.50 11.00
N GLY A 19 -2.33 9.65 9.70
CA GLY A 19 -1.38 10.22 8.73
C GLY A 19 -0.32 9.25 8.21
N TYR A 20 -0.35 7.97 8.61
CA TYR A 20 0.59 6.96 8.15
C TYR A 20 -0.10 5.80 7.44
N VAL A 21 0.62 5.19 6.52
CA VAL A 21 0.29 3.88 5.97
C VAL A 21 1.33 2.89 6.45
N THR A 22 0.91 1.78 7.04
CA THR A 22 1.79 0.68 7.43
C THR A 22 1.52 -0.55 6.57
N VAL A 23 2.55 -1.37 6.38
CA VAL A 23 2.46 -2.62 5.63
C VAL A 23 2.90 -3.76 6.54
N ARG A 24 2.06 -4.80 6.63
CA ARG A 24 2.40 -6.06 7.28
C ARG A 24 3.03 -7.01 6.27
N SER A 25 4.25 -7.43 6.56
CA SER A 25 4.95 -8.45 5.79
C SER A 25 4.37 -9.84 6.06
N VAL A 26 4.69 -10.81 5.19
CA VAL A 26 4.24 -12.20 5.32
C VAL A 26 4.69 -12.84 6.64
N VAL A 27 5.85 -12.43 7.17
CA VAL A 27 6.39 -12.91 8.46
C VAL A 27 5.86 -12.14 9.67
N GLY A 28 4.90 -11.22 9.47
CA GLY A 28 4.19 -10.51 10.53
C GLY A 28 4.81 -9.19 10.99
N GLY A 29 6.00 -8.83 10.49
CA GLY A 29 6.62 -7.53 10.77
C GLY A 29 5.85 -6.38 10.11
N GLU A 30 5.72 -5.26 10.82
CA GLU A 30 5.01 -4.06 10.37
C GLU A 30 5.99 -2.89 10.19
N ARG A 31 5.86 -2.15 9.08
CA ARG A 31 6.69 -0.98 8.79
C ARG A 31 5.90 0.14 8.13
N VAL A 32 6.35 1.38 8.31
CA VAL A 32 5.80 2.54 7.61
C VAL A 32 6.12 2.44 6.11
N LEU A 33 5.11 2.67 5.28
CA LEU A 33 5.26 2.89 3.85
C LEU A 33 5.46 4.38 3.60
N ALA A 34 6.72 4.77 3.43
CA ALA A 34 7.06 6.14 3.10
C ALA A 34 6.61 6.51 1.68
N MET A 35 6.26 7.78 1.49
CA MET A 35 6.07 8.34 0.15
C MET A 35 7.37 8.23 -0.65
N LEU A 36 7.23 8.00 -1.96
CA LEU A 36 8.37 8.02 -2.86
C LEU A 36 8.98 9.44 -2.89
N ALA A 37 10.31 9.51 -2.98
CA ALA A 37 11.03 10.78 -3.07
C ALA A 37 10.84 11.51 -4.42
N GLY A 38 10.20 10.86 -5.40
CA GLY A 38 9.97 11.36 -6.75
C GLY A 38 9.45 10.23 -7.67
N GLU A 39 9.40 10.50 -8.97
CA GLU A 39 9.13 9.45 -9.96
C GLU A 39 10.34 8.52 -10.14
N GLN A 40 10.10 7.21 -10.29
CA GLN A 40 11.17 6.24 -10.55
C GLN A 40 11.43 6.03 -12.05
N LEU A 41 10.41 6.24 -12.89
CA LEU A 41 10.46 5.97 -14.33
C LEU A 41 9.84 7.16 -15.08
N PRO A 42 10.64 7.91 -15.86
CA PRO A 42 10.14 9.09 -16.55
C PRO A 42 9.14 8.70 -17.63
N ARG A 43 7.98 9.39 -17.66
CA ARG A 43 6.89 9.18 -18.64
C ARG A 43 6.28 7.77 -18.64
N ILE A 44 6.05 7.19 -17.46
CA ILE A 44 5.42 5.87 -17.30
C ILE A 44 3.90 5.86 -17.42
N CYS A 45 3.27 7.04 -17.41
CA CYS A 45 1.85 7.19 -17.65
C CYS A 45 1.54 7.26 -19.15
#